data_AF-A0A1Q6YBT4-F1
#
_entry.id   AF-A0A1Q6YBT4-F1
#
_cell.length_a   1.000
_cell.length_b   1.000
_cell.length_c   1.000
_cell.angle_alpha   90.00
_cell.angle_beta   90.00
_cell.angle_gamma   90.00
#
_symmetry.space_group_name_H-M   'P 1'
#
loop_
_entity.id
_entity.type
_entity.pdbx_description
1 polymer ?
#
loop_
_entity_poly.entity_id
_entity_poly.type
_entity_poly.pdbx_seq_one_letter_code
_entity_poly.pdbx_strand_id
1 'polypeptide(L)'
;MNDRPEASSILRESSVTVFVNSVAGGGRSPSCLSPIQKLFESFHVDAQFVMTNCAAELEASAQDAISHGQRTLFAMGGDGTFQALANATLGADVVLGVLPVGGGNDFAAALGLRYIASALRALVGFVPIPVRVDFLDSDIPSWEANALLAAVLNSPTYGAGVRLAPEAAVDDGCLHVVLIEDIGALGIMRLLPRLMGSGELRTSRVKRWQVKKVRLTTHQTTAFHGDGEIIGSTPVEIEVVPRAIQVLAPSQR
;
A
#
# COMPACT_ATOMS: atom_id res chain seq x y z
N MET A 1 18.62 -0.17 24.05
CA MET A 1 19.81 -0.38 23.19
C MET A 1 19.44 -1.52 22.25
N ASN A 2 19.05 -1.21 21.01
CA ASN A 2 18.69 -2.21 20.00
C ASN A 2 19.79 -2.18 18.94
N ASP A 3 20.60 -3.24 18.88
CA ASP A 3 21.50 -3.53 17.75
C ASP A 3 20.65 -3.88 16.53
N ARG A 4 20.12 -2.88 15.83
CA ARG A 4 19.62 -3.08 14.47
C ARG A 4 20.82 -2.92 13.54
N PRO A 5 21.22 -3.95 12.78
CA PRO A 5 22.32 -3.82 11.82
C PRO A 5 22.03 -2.68 10.84
N GLU A 6 23.04 -1.87 10.53
CA GLU A 6 22.90 -0.83 9.52
C GLU A 6 22.55 -1.46 8.17
N ALA A 7 21.69 -0.81 7.38
CA ALA A 7 21.30 -1.31 6.05
C ALA A 7 22.50 -1.64 5.15
N SER A 8 23.62 -0.93 5.32
CA SER A 8 24.90 -1.17 4.67
C SER A 8 25.54 -2.51 5.01
N SER A 9 25.36 -3.02 6.23
CA SER A 9 25.88 -4.32 6.68
C SER A 9 25.04 -5.49 6.16
N ILE A 10 23.70 -5.38 6.21
CA ILE A 10 22.77 -6.41 5.68
C ILE A 10 23.04 -6.66 4.19
N LEU A 11 23.25 -5.59 3.42
CA LEU A 11 23.50 -5.67 1.98
C LEU A 11 24.89 -6.21 1.61
N ARG A 12 25.88 -6.12 2.50
CA ARG A 12 27.25 -6.59 2.22
C ARG A 12 27.47 -8.07 2.56
N GLU A 13 26.65 -8.63 3.44
CA GLU A 13 26.80 -10.00 3.94
C GLU A 13 25.86 -11.02 3.27
N SER A 14 24.95 -10.56 2.41
CA SER A 14 23.93 -11.40 1.76
C SER A 14 23.97 -11.29 0.24
N SER A 15 23.75 -12.41 -0.48
CA SER A 15 23.39 -12.36 -1.89
C SER A 15 22.05 -11.65 -2.06
N VAL A 16 21.99 -10.66 -2.94
CA VAL A 16 20.80 -9.85 -3.18
C VAL A 16 20.13 -10.29 -4.48
N THR A 17 18.81 -10.48 -4.47
CA THR A 17 18.04 -10.69 -5.69
C THR A 17 17.18 -9.47 -5.99
N VAL A 18 17.30 -8.91 -7.19
CA VAL A 18 16.52 -7.75 -7.64
C VAL A 18 15.57 -8.18 -8.75
N PHE A 19 14.27 -8.13 -8.48
CA PHE A 19 13.22 -8.39 -9.45
C PHE A 19 12.87 -7.12 -10.22
N VAL A 20 13.03 -7.16 -11.53
CA VAL A 20 12.86 -6.00 -12.43
C VAL A 20 11.62 -6.21 -13.28
N ASN A 21 10.59 -5.43 -13.01
CA ASN A 21 9.40 -5.45 -13.85
C ASN A 21 9.65 -4.67 -15.16
N SER A 22 9.79 -5.38 -16.28
CA SER A 22 10.18 -4.85 -17.59
C SER A 22 9.18 -3.84 -18.17
N VAL A 23 7.90 -3.94 -17.79
CA VAL A 23 6.83 -3.05 -18.25
C VAL A 23 6.61 -1.82 -17.34
N ALA A 24 7.22 -1.80 -16.16
CA ALA A 24 7.05 -0.69 -15.22
C ALA A 24 7.64 0.64 -15.74
N GLY A 25 7.10 1.75 -15.24
CA GLY A 25 7.50 3.11 -15.65
C GLY A 25 7.24 3.45 -17.13
N GLY A 26 6.36 2.70 -17.80
CA GLY A 26 6.12 2.83 -19.25
C GLY A 26 7.23 2.20 -20.10
N GLY A 27 7.84 1.11 -19.63
CA GLY A 27 8.98 0.45 -20.29
C GLY A 27 10.34 1.09 -20.00
N ARG A 28 10.45 1.93 -18.97
CA ARG A 28 11.70 2.60 -18.57
C ARG A 28 12.55 1.78 -17.59
N SER A 29 12.03 0.69 -17.03
CA SER A 29 12.80 -0.18 -16.13
C SER A 29 14.10 -0.69 -16.73
N PRO A 30 14.15 -1.17 -17.98
CA PRO A 30 15.40 -1.64 -18.58
C PRO A 30 16.47 -0.55 -18.70
N SER A 31 16.09 0.72 -18.92
CA SER A 31 17.07 1.81 -19.03
C SER A 31 17.60 2.28 -17.68
N CYS A 32 16.86 2.04 -16.59
CA CYS A 32 17.30 2.33 -15.22
C CYS A 32 18.17 1.21 -14.62
N LEU A 33 18.25 0.05 -15.29
CA LEU A 33 18.97 -1.13 -14.79
C LEU A 33 20.49 -0.88 -14.71
N SER A 34 21.10 -0.37 -15.78
CA SER A 34 22.56 -0.20 -15.82
C SER A 34 23.10 0.77 -14.75
N PRO A 35 22.48 1.93 -14.48
CA PRO A 35 22.86 2.78 -13.35
C PRO A 35 22.77 2.07 -11.99
N ILE A 36 21.73 1.25 -11.77
CA ILE A 36 21.53 0.53 -10.52
C ILE A 36 22.55 -0.60 -10.36
N GLN A 37 22.83 -1.36 -11.42
CA GLN A 37 23.89 -2.38 -11.42
C GLN A 37 25.24 -1.77 -11.00
N LYS A 38 25.63 -0.64 -11.62
CA LYS A 38 26.85 0.09 -11.24
C LYS A 38 26.85 0.57 -9.79
N LEU A 39 25.68 0.96 -9.27
CA LEU A 39 25.55 1.39 -7.88
C LEU A 39 25.81 0.21 -6.93
N PHE A 40 25.17 -0.94 -7.18
CA PHE A 40 25.37 -2.16 -6.40
C PHE A 40 26.84 -2.63 -6.46
N GLU A 41 27.45 -2.62 -7.64
CA GLU A 41 28.89 -2.90 -7.83
C GLU A 41 29.76 -1.94 -7.01
N SER A 42 29.46 -0.64 -7.01
CA SER A 42 30.24 0.37 -6.26
C SER A 42 30.19 0.14 -4.74
N PHE A 43 29.08 -0.42 -4.24
CA PHE A 43 28.92 -0.79 -2.83
C PHE A 43 29.40 -2.21 -2.51
N HIS A 44 29.95 -2.93 -3.50
CA HIS A 44 30.41 -4.31 -3.39
C HIS A 44 29.29 -5.26 -2.95
N VAL A 45 28.08 -5.02 -3.47
CA VAL A 45 26.90 -5.87 -3.25
C VAL A 45 26.77 -6.85 -4.40
N ASP A 46 26.82 -8.15 -4.08
CA ASP A 46 26.56 -9.22 -5.06
C ASP A 46 25.06 -9.33 -5.33
N ALA A 47 24.62 -8.81 -6.48
CA ALA A 47 23.21 -8.75 -6.85
C ALA A 47 22.90 -9.48 -8.16
N GLN A 48 21.98 -10.44 -8.06
CA GLN A 48 21.36 -11.08 -9.21
C GLN A 48 20.12 -10.28 -9.65
N PHE A 49 20.03 -9.95 -10.93
CA PHE A 49 18.87 -9.26 -11.49
C PHE A 49 17.99 -10.24 -12.28
N VAL A 50 16.71 -10.32 -11.91
CA VAL A 50 15.73 -11.22 -12.52
C VAL A 50 14.67 -10.39 -13.23
N MET A 51 14.53 -10.55 -14.54
CA MET A 51 13.53 -9.83 -15.33
C MET A 51 12.17 -10.54 -15.26
N THR A 52 11.11 -9.78 -15.04
CA THR A 52 9.73 -10.26 -14.98
C THR A 52 8.82 -9.36 -15.81
N ASN A 53 7.77 -9.89 -16.43
CA ASN A 53 6.86 -9.11 -17.29
C ASN A 53 5.49 -8.83 -16.66
N CYS A 54 5.16 -9.47 -15.54
CA CYS A 54 3.93 -9.26 -14.80
C CYS A 54 4.09 -9.60 -13.30
N ALA A 55 3.08 -9.23 -12.49
CA ALA A 55 3.05 -9.51 -11.05
C ALA A 55 3.14 -11.01 -10.73
N ALA A 56 2.41 -11.86 -11.45
CA ALA A 56 2.41 -13.31 -11.22
C ALA A 56 3.78 -13.95 -11.49
N GLU A 57 4.48 -13.54 -12.55
CA GLU A 57 5.86 -14.00 -12.82
C GLU A 57 6.83 -13.58 -11.72
N LEU A 58 6.66 -12.35 -11.18
CA LEU A 58 7.46 -11.86 -10.08
C LEU A 58 7.22 -12.67 -8.82
N GLU A 59 5.96 -12.92 -8.45
CA GLU A 59 5.61 -13.72 -7.29
C GLU A 59 6.22 -15.12 -7.35
N ALA A 60 6.09 -15.80 -8.49
CA ALA A 60 6.67 -17.13 -8.69
C ALA A 60 8.20 -17.12 -8.60
N SER A 61 8.85 -16.13 -9.21
CA SER A 61 10.32 -16.01 -9.19
C SER A 61 10.85 -15.68 -7.79
N ALA A 62 10.10 -14.87 -7.02
CA ALA A 62 10.44 -14.55 -5.64
C ALA A 62 10.32 -15.79 -4.73
N GLN A 63 9.25 -16.57 -4.86
CA GLN A 63 9.09 -17.82 -4.12
C GLN A 63 10.21 -18.83 -4.43
N ASP A 64 10.61 -18.95 -5.70
CA ASP A 64 11.72 -19.79 -6.11
C ASP A 64 13.05 -19.33 -5.47
N ALA A 65 13.35 -18.03 -5.51
CA ALA A 65 14.55 -17.47 -4.88
C ALA A 65 14.59 -17.74 -3.36
N ILE A 66 13.45 -17.57 -2.67
CA ILE A 66 13.33 -17.86 -1.23
C ILE A 66 13.62 -19.34 -0.94
N SER A 67 13.10 -20.25 -1.78
CA SER A 67 13.33 -21.69 -1.63
C SER A 67 14.81 -22.07 -1.80
N HIS A 68 15.57 -21.30 -2.58
CA HIS A 68 17.01 -21.42 -2.76
C HIS A 68 17.83 -20.66 -1.71
N GLY A 69 17.20 -20.17 -0.64
CA GLY A 69 17.87 -19.55 0.50
C GLY A 69 18.17 -18.06 0.34
N GLN A 70 17.62 -17.39 -0.69
CA GLN A 70 17.75 -15.94 -0.82
C GLN A 70 16.97 -15.23 0.28
N ARG A 71 17.64 -14.29 0.96
CA ARG A 71 17.09 -13.57 2.13
C ARG A 71 16.92 -12.07 1.90
N THR A 72 17.59 -11.50 0.91
CA THR A 72 17.50 -10.07 0.61
C THR A 72 16.97 -9.87 -0.80
N LEU A 73 15.74 -9.37 -0.91
CA LEU A 73 14.99 -9.29 -2.16
C LEU A 73 14.59 -7.84 -2.44
N PHE A 74 14.75 -7.37 -3.67
CA PHE A 74 14.39 -6.02 -4.07
C PHE A 74 13.35 -6.03 -5.19
N ALA A 75 12.35 -5.16 -5.08
CA ALA A 75 11.41 -4.86 -6.16
C ALA A 75 11.85 -3.60 -6.90
N MET A 76 12.12 -3.71 -8.20
CA MET A 76 12.43 -2.60 -9.08
C MET A 76 11.24 -2.31 -10.01
N GLY A 77 10.47 -1.26 -9.69
CA GLY A 77 9.23 -0.93 -10.41
C GLY A 77 8.34 0.09 -9.68
N GLY A 78 7.04 0.02 -9.94
CA GLY A 78 6.01 0.80 -9.23
C GLY A 78 5.31 -0.01 -8.13
N ASP A 79 4.21 0.52 -7.60
CA ASP A 79 3.49 -0.05 -6.44
C ASP A 79 3.09 -1.52 -6.65
N GLY A 80 2.54 -1.88 -7.81
CA GLY A 80 2.17 -3.27 -8.11
C GLY A 80 3.35 -4.24 -8.13
N THR A 81 4.57 -3.77 -8.49
CA THR A 81 5.78 -4.60 -8.41
C THR A 81 6.18 -4.87 -6.96
N PHE A 82 6.06 -3.86 -6.09
CA PHE A 82 6.33 -4.01 -4.67
C PHE A 82 5.29 -4.92 -3.99
N GLN A 83 4.01 -4.74 -4.30
CA GLN A 83 2.93 -5.54 -3.76
C GLN A 83 3.10 -7.03 -4.11
N ALA A 84 3.43 -7.33 -5.37
CA ALA A 84 3.75 -8.70 -5.80
C ALA A 84 4.88 -9.31 -4.97
N LEU A 85 5.99 -8.58 -4.75
CA LEU A 85 7.09 -9.08 -3.94
C LEU A 85 6.69 -9.28 -2.47
N ALA A 86 5.92 -8.34 -1.90
CA ALA A 86 5.42 -8.44 -0.53
C ALA A 86 4.52 -9.68 -0.34
N ASN A 87 3.59 -9.93 -1.27
CA ASN A 87 2.73 -11.10 -1.27
C ASN A 87 3.53 -12.41 -1.28
N ALA A 88 4.53 -12.50 -2.16
CA ALA A 88 5.39 -13.67 -2.29
C ALA A 88 6.21 -13.99 -1.03
N THR A 89 6.39 -13.00 -0.16
CA THR A 89 7.31 -13.05 0.99
C THR A 89 6.58 -13.04 2.33
N LEU A 90 5.24 -13.05 2.32
CA LEU A 90 4.43 -13.12 3.53
C LEU A 90 4.82 -14.34 4.38
N GLY A 91 5.26 -14.08 5.61
CA GLY A 91 5.68 -15.11 6.56
C GLY A 91 7.07 -15.71 6.30
N ALA A 92 7.78 -15.26 5.27
CA ALA A 92 9.17 -15.63 5.04
C ALA A 92 10.12 -14.72 5.84
N ASP A 93 11.19 -15.30 6.38
CA ASP A 93 12.27 -14.53 7.00
C ASP A 93 13.16 -13.94 5.90
N VAL A 94 12.73 -12.79 5.35
CA VAL A 94 13.42 -12.05 4.29
C VAL A 94 13.36 -10.55 4.53
N VAL A 95 14.34 -9.85 3.97
CA VAL A 95 14.43 -8.39 3.92
C VAL A 95 14.05 -7.93 2.52
N LEU A 96 13.08 -7.03 2.45
CA LEU A 96 12.61 -6.43 1.21
C LEU A 96 13.24 -5.05 1.01
N GLY A 97 13.60 -4.73 -0.23
CA GLY A 97 13.97 -3.40 -0.65
C GLY A 97 13.14 -2.92 -1.84
N VAL A 98 13.03 -1.61 -2.01
CA VAL A 98 12.29 -1.02 -3.14
C VAL A 98 13.20 -0.08 -3.92
N LEU A 99 13.24 -0.27 -5.23
CA LEU A 99 13.91 0.58 -6.19
C LEU A 99 12.83 1.20 -7.08
N PRO A 100 12.30 2.38 -6.72
CA PRO A 100 11.20 2.98 -7.47
C PRO A 100 11.65 3.31 -8.89
N VAL A 101 10.95 2.77 -9.89
CA VAL A 101 11.16 3.09 -11.31
C VAL A 101 9.89 3.68 -11.90
N GLY A 102 9.78 5.00 -11.80
CA GLY A 102 8.63 5.73 -12.30
C GLY A 102 8.69 7.20 -11.89
N GLY A 103 8.20 8.08 -12.76
CA GLY A 103 8.05 9.52 -12.51
C GLY A 103 6.82 9.82 -11.65
N GLY A 104 6.66 9.11 -10.52
CA GLY A 104 5.46 9.18 -9.66
C GLY A 104 5.07 10.60 -9.22
N ASN A 105 6.01 11.54 -9.24
CA ASN A 105 5.75 12.95 -8.93
C ASN A 105 5.25 13.81 -10.11
N ASP A 106 5.61 13.48 -11.36
CA ASP A 106 5.21 14.29 -12.53
C ASP A 106 3.86 13.86 -13.13
N PHE A 107 3.50 12.58 -12.95
CA PHE A 107 2.21 12.05 -13.40
C PHE A 107 1.06 12.47 -12.46
N ALA A 108 1.33 12.57 -11.15
CA ALA A 108 0.37 13.00 -10.12
C ALA A 108 -0.03 14.48 -10.25
N ALA A 109 0.92 15.35 -10.63
CA ALA A 109 0.66 16.78 -10.81
C ALA A 109 -0.19 17.08 -12.07
N ALA A 110 0.05 16.35 -13.17
CA ALA A 110 -0.69 16.54 -14.44
C ALA A 110 -2.09 15.90 -14.44
N LEU A 111 -2.31 14.83 -13.67
CA LEU A 111 -3.63 14.19 -13.53
C LEU A 111 -4.55 14.85 -12.50
N GLY A 112 -4.04 15.65 -11.56
CA GLY A 112 -4.77 16.11 -10.38
C GLY A 112 -6.15 16.72 -10.70
N LEU A 113 -6.26 17.64 -11.66
CA LEU A 113 -7.53 18.30 -11.98
C LEU A 113 -8.52 17.40 -12.72
N ARG A 114 -8.05 16.54 -13.63
CA ARG A 114 -8.91 15.59 -14.36
C ARG A 114 -9.36 14.44 -13.47
N TYR A 115 -8.49 13.99 -12.56
CA TYR A 115 -8.79 12.96 -11.58
C TYR A 115 -9.78 13.48 -10.53
N ILE A 116 -9.57 14.70 -10.01
CA ILE A 116 -10.54 15.37 -9.13
C ILE A 116 -11.87 15.55 -9.86
N ALA A 117 -11.89 16.06 -11.10
CA ALA A 117 -13.14 16.22 -11.86
C ALA A 117 -13.85 14.88 -12.12
N SER A 118 -13.11 13.81 -12.39
CA SER A 118 -13.66 12.46 -12.60
C SER A 118 -14.17 11.85 -11.29
N ALA A 119 -13.43 12.02 -10.21
CA ALA A 119 -13.84 11.62 -8.86
C ALA A 119 -15.11 12.37 -8.45
N LEU A 120 -15.16 13.70 -8.64
CA LEU A 120 -16.35 14.50 -8.37
C LEU A 120 -17.55 14.07 -9.23
N ARG A 121 -17.33 13.74 -10.51
CA ARG A 121 -18.38 13.22 -11.37
C ARG A 121 -18.88 11.85 -10.92
N ALA A 122 -17.98 10.95 -10.50
CA ALA A 122 -18.33 9.66 -9.92
C ALA A 122 -19.13 9.84 -8.63
N LEU A 123 -18.75 10.79 -7.78
CA LEU A 123 -19.41 11.11 -6.52
C LEU A 123 -20.81 11.70 -6.70
N VAL A 124 -21.08 12.43 -7.79
CA VAL A 124 -22.42 12.96 -8.11
C VAL A 124 -23.42 11.84 -8.45
N GLY A 125 -22.94 10.68 -8.90
CA GLY A 125 -23.77 9.49 -9.14
C GLY A 125 -23.62 8.38 -8.10
N PHE A 126 -22.78 8.56 -7.08
CA PHE A 126 -22.48 7.52 -6.11
C PHE A 126 -23.63 7.37 -5.11
N VAL A 127 -24.14 6.16 -4.98
CA VAL A 127 -25.19 5.82 -4.01
C VAL A 127 -24.50 5.31 -2.74
N PRO A 128 -24.68 5.97 -1.58
CA PRO A 128 -24.17 5.48 -0.32
C PRO A 128 -24.60 4.03 -0.07
N ILE A 129 -23.66 3.18 0.35
CA ILE A 129 -23.90 1.76 0.58
C ILE A 129 -24.14 1.54 2.07
N PRO A 130 -25.21 0.85 2.49
CA PRO A 130 -25.37 0.42 3.87
C PRO A 130 -24.24 -0.55 4.25
N VAL A 131 -23.38 -0.11 5.16
CA VAL A 131 -22.22 -0.86 5.66
C VAL A 131 -22.39 -1.09 7.16
N ARG A 132 -22.14 -2.33 7.57
CA ARG A 132 -21.91 -2.71 8.97
C ARG A 132 -20.43 -2.99 9.17
N VAL A 133 -19.87 -2.39 10.21
CA VAL A 133 -18.48 -2.56 10.66
C VAL A 133 -18.50 -3.27 12.00
N ASP A 134 -17.95 -4.47 12.07
CA ASP A 134 -17.77 -5.22 13.30
C ASP A 134 -16.27 -5.20 13.67
N PHE A 135 -15.95 -4.67 14.86
CA PHE A 135 -14.58 -4.56 15.36
C PHE A 135 -14.24 -5.80 16.20
N LEU A 136 -13.64 -6.79 15.55
CA LEU A 136 -13.35 -8.08 16.17
C LEU A 136 -12.24 -7.94 17.21
N ASP A 137 -12.32 -8.73 18.28
CA ASP A 137 -11.36 -8.74 19.39
C ASP A 137 -11.15 -7.35 20.06
N SER A 138 -12.21 -6.55 20.12
CA SER A 138 -12.21 -5.22 20.73
C SER A 138 -13.50 -4.94 21.51
N ASP A 139 -13.46 -3.99 22.44
CA ASP A 139 -14.64 -3.50 23.17
C ASP A 139 -15.44 -2.44 22.38
N ILE A 140 -15.06 -2.16 21.13
CA ILE A 140 -15.72 -1.14 20.30
C ILE A 140 -17.04 -1.73 19.78
N PRO A 141 -18.20 -1.09 20.01
CA PRO A 141 -19.47 -1.58 19.49
C PRO A 141 -19.51 -1.52 17.96
N SER A 142 -20.25 -2.45 17.35
CA SER A 142 -20.46 -2.45 15.90
C SER A 142 -21.08 -1.14 15.42
N TRP A 143 -20.66 -0.67 14.25
CA TRP A 143 -21.15 0.56 13.64
C TRP A 143 -21.90 0.29 12.34
N GLU A 144 -23.07 0.88 12.19
CA GLU A 144 -23.86 0.79 10.95
C GLU A 144 -24.13 2.19 10.39
N ALA A 145 -23.86 2.39 9.11
CA ALA A 145 -24.17 3.63 8.42
C ALA A 145 -24.29 3.44 6.90
N ASN A 146 -24.94 4.41 6.25
CA ASN A 146 -24.83 4.58 4.81
C ASN A 146 -23.51 5.29 4.51
N ALA A 147 -22.58 4.57 3.87
CA ALA A 147 -21.23 5.03 3.66
C ALA A 147 -20.99 5.41 2.19
N LEU A 148 -20.35 6.56 1.99
CA LEU A 148 -19.73 6.92 0.71
C LEU A 148 -18.40 6.19 0.54
N LEU A 149 -17.69 5.95 1.64
CA LEU A 149 -16.42 5.23 1.67
C LEU A 149 -16.31 4.46 2.98
N ALA A 150 -15.97 3.18 2.88
CA ALA A 150 -15.47 2.37 3.98
C ALA A 150 -14.08 1.87 3.55
N ALA A 151 -13.04 2.32 4.24
CA ALA A 151 -11.66 2.00 3.93
C ALA A 151 -10.95 1.41 5.15
N VAL A 152 -10.04 0.48 4.91
CA VAL A 152 -9.17 -0.11 5.93
C VAL A 152 -7.74 0.16 5.49
N LEU A 153 -6.97 0.90 6.29
CA LEU A 153 -5.67 1.43 5.90
C LEU A 153 -4.57 0.93 6.85
N ASN A 154 -3.41 0.62 6.27
CA ASN A 154 -2.16 0.37 7.00
C ASN A 154 -1.21 1.59 6.97
N SER A 155 -1.54 2.65 6.22
CA SER A 155 -0.70 3.84 6.05
C SER A 155 -1.53 5.12 6.13
N PRO A 156 -0.90 6.30 6.30
CA PRO A 156 -1.63 7.57 6.40
C PRO A 156 -2.47 7.94 5.18
N THR A 157 -2.04 7.50 4.00
CA THR A 157 -2.58 7.94 2.72
C THR A 157 -3.32 6.82 2.02
N TYR A 158 -4.46 7.18 1.46
CA TYR A 158 -5.15 6.47 0.40
C TYR A 158 -4.78 7.12 -0.93
N GLY A 159 -4.83 6.38 -2.04
CA GLY A 159 -4.28 6.75 -3.36
C GLY A 159 -4.29 8.23 -3.75
N ALA A 160 -3.29 8.65 -4.56
CA ALA A 160 -3.07 10.05 -4.96
C ALA A 160 -2.80 11.02 -3.78
N GLY A 161 -2.30 10.52 -2.65
CA GLY A 161 -1.88 11.33 -1.51
C GLY A 161 -3.01 11.81 -0.60
N VAL A 162 -4.21 11.24 -0.72
CA VAL A 162 -5.38 11.57 0.11
C VAL A 162 -5.17 11.03 1.52
N ARG A 163 -4.98 11.89 2.52
CA ARG A 163 -4.74 11.50 3.92
C ARG A 163 -6.04 11.15 4.65
N LEU A 164 -6.47 9.89 4.53
CA LEU A 164 -7.65 9.39 5.21
C LEU A 164 -7.41 9.09 6.70
N ALA A 165 -6.21 8.63 7.06
CA ALA A 165 -5.84 8.23 8.42
C ALA A 165 -4.49 8.86 8.81
N PRO A 166 -4.38 10.19 8.96
CA PRO A 166 -3.10 10.89 9.14
C PRO A 166 -2.26 10.38 10.32
N GLU A 167 -2.89 9.75 11.31
CA GLU A 167 -2.26 9.15 12.48
C GLU A 167 -1.70 7.73 12.28
N ALA A 168 -2.00 7.06 11.16
CA ALA A 168 -1.62 5.67 10.93
C ALA A 168 -0.09 5.53 10.77
N ALA A 169 0.48 4.45 11.32
CA ALA A 169 1.88 4.10 11.10
C ALA A 169 2.00 2.65 10.62
N VAL A 170 2.84 2.42 9.61
CA VAL A 170 2.98 1.09 8.98
C VAL A 170 3.56 0.01 9.90
N ASP A 171 4.11 0.40 11.04
CA ASP A 171 4.77 -0.48 12.02
C ASP A 171 4.13 -0.45 13.43
N ASP A 172 2.96 0.21 13.59
CA ASP A 172 2.24 0.27 14.87
C ASP A 172 1.44 -1.01 15.19
N GLY A 173 1.35 -1.94 14.23
CA GLY A 173 0.63 -3.21 14.38
C GLY A 173 -0.88 -3.05 14.45
N CYS A 174 -1.43 -1.99 13.86
CA CYS A 174 -2.85 -1.70 13.79
C CYS A 174 -3.32 -1.39 12.36
N LEU A 175 -4.62 -1.55 12.13
CA LEU A 175 -5.34 -1.04 10.97
C LEU A 175 -6.13 0.20 11.37
N HIS A 176 -6.22 1.15 10.45
CA HIS A 176 -7.09 2.31 10.57
C HIS A 176 -8.33 2.11 9.70
N VAL A 177 -9.46 1.87 10.35
CA VAL A 177 -10.78 1.81 9.69
C VAL A 177 -11.32 3.21 9.58
N VAL A 178 -11.58 3.67 8.36
CA VAL A 178 -12.12 5.00 8.06
C VAL A 178 -13.46 4.85 7.37
N LEU A 179 -14.50 5.44 7.96
CA LEU A 179 -15.84 5.47 7.39
C LEU A 179 -16.23 6.93 7.11
N ILE A 180 -16.51 7.24 5.86
CA ILE A 180 -17.10 8.51 5.45
C ILE A 180 -18.57 8.24 5.17
N GLU A 181 -19.42 8.70 6.09
CA GLU A 181 -20.88 8.63 5.94
C GLU A 181 -21.36 9.51 4.80
N ASP A 182 -22.62 9.34 4.40
CA ASP A 182 -23.25 10.25 3.45
C ASP A 182 -23.26 11.71 3.96
N ILE A 183 -22.58 12.56 3.19
CA ILE A 183 -22.48 14.02 3.38
C ILE A 183 -22.90 14.80 2.13
N GLY A 184 -23.36 14.10 1.08
CA GLY A 184 -23.66 14.65 -0.23
C GLY A 184 -22.46 15.27 -0.97
N ALA A 185 -22.67 15.64 -2.24
CA ALA A 185 -21.64 16.18 -3.12
C ALA A 185 -20.96 17.45 -2.56
N LEU A 186 -21.73 18.37 -1.97
CA LEU A 186 -21.18 19.61 -1.39
C LEU A 186 -20.35 19.34 -0.13
N GLY A 187 -20.73 18.35 0.67
CA GLY A 187 -19.94 17.91 1.82
C GLY A 187 -18.58 17.36 1.37
N ILE A 188 -18.57 16.54 0.32
CA ILE A 188 -17.32 15.97 -0.22
C ILE A 188 -16.41 17.07 -0.76
N MET A 189 -16.96 18.02 -1.53
CA MET A 189 -16.22 19.19 -2.02
C MET A 189 -15.50 19.97 -0.90
N ARG A 190 -16.10 20.02 0.29
CA ARG A 190 -15.51 20.69 1.47
C ARG A 190 -14.46 19.83 2.18
N LEU A 191 -14.55 18.50 2.08
CA LEU A 191 -13.57 17.59 2.70
C LEU A 191 -12.30 17.43 1.87
N LEU A 192 -12.42 17.39 0.54
CA LEU A 192 -11.30 17.07 -0.36
C LEU A 192 -10.03 17.93 -0.14
N PRO A 193 -10.11 19.27 -0.05
CA PRO A 193 -8.91 20.08 0.16
C PRO A 193 -8.19 19.77 1.48
N ARG A 194 -8.94 19.39 2.53
CA ARG A 194 -8.35 19.01 3.82
C ARG A 194 -7.73 17.62 3.79
N LEU A 195 -8.38 16.68 3.10
CA LEU A 195 -7.84 15.34 2.90
C LEU A 195 -6.56 15.36 2.06
N MET A 196 -6.45 16.25 1.07
CA MET A 196 -5.21 16.46 0.30
C MET A 196 -4.13 17.21 1.10
N GLY A 197 -4.53 17.93 2.15
CA GLY A 197 -3.65 18.68 3.04
C GLY A 197 -3.22 17.87 4.26
N SER A 198 -3.74 18.23 5.44
CA SER A 198 -3.38 17.60 6.72
C SER A 198 -4.08 16.27 6.98
N GLY A 199 -5.23 16.02 6.36
CA GLY A 199 -6.12 14.91 6.72
C GLY A 199 -6.91 15.15 8.02
N GLU A 200 -6.73 16.29 8.69
CA GLU A 200 -7.50 16.62 9.90
C GLU A 200 -8.91 17.09 9.53
N LEU A 201 -9.91 16.33 9.99
CA LEU A 201 -11.30 16.59 9.70
C LEU A 201 -12.09 16.86 10.97
N ARG A 202 -12.70 18.05 11.06
CA ARG A 202 -13.62 18.44 12.12
C ARG A 202 -15.06 18.16 11.70
N THR A 203 -15.43 16.89 11.57
CA THR A 203 -16.81 16.48 11.26
C THR A 203 -17.14 15.16 11.95
N SER A 204 -18.37 15.03 12.45
CA SER A 204 -18.88 13.79 13.02
C SER A 204 -19.17 12.71 11.97
N ARG A 205 -19.20 13.08 10.68
CA ARG A 205 -19.51 12.20 9.55
C ARG A 205 -18.32 11.40 9.02
N VAL A 206 -17.13 11.70 9.52
CA VAL A 206 -15.95 10.86 9.29
C VAL A 206 -15.61 10.17 10.59
N LYS A 207 -15.65 8.86 10.57
CA LYS A 207 -15.29 8.01 11.70
C LYS A 207 -13.94 7.38 11.43
N ARG A 208 -13.14 7.26 12.48
CA ARG A 208 -11.83 6.60 12.45
C ARG A 208 -11.74 5.70 13.65
N TRP A 209 -11.28 4.49 13.44
CA TRP A 209 -10.98 3.54 14.50
C TRP A 209 -9.63 2.89 14.23
N GLN A 210 -8.89 2.65 15.30
CA GLN A 210 -7.67 1.86 15.28
C GLN A 210 -8.01 0.48 15.84
N VAL A 211 -7.81 -0.57 15.05
CA VAL A 211 -8.15 -1.95 15.42
C VAL A 211 -7.13 -2.94 14.86
N LYS A 212 -7.09 -4.16 15.40
CA LYS A 212 -6.27 -5.24 14.83
C LYS A 212 -7.02 -6.07 13.80
N LYS A 213 -8.33 -6.20 13.98
CA LYS A 213 -9.19 -7.05 13.17
C LYS A 213 -10.56 -6.41 12.97
N VAL A 214 -11.06 -6.46 11.74
CA VAL A 214 -12.35 -5.86 11.37
C VAL A 214 -13.07 -6.75 10.37
N ARG A 215 -14.41 -6.80 10.48
CA ARG A 215 -15.29 -7.38 9.47
C ARG A 215 -16.17 -6.29 8.88
N LEU A 216 -16.18 -6.20 7.55
CA LEU A 216 -17.08 -5.32 6.81
C LEU A 216 -18.17 -6.15 6.13
N THR A 217 -19.42 -5.77 6.37
CA THR A 217 -20.59 -6.40 5.76
C THR A 217 -21.43 -5.34 5.05
N THR A 218 -21.95 -5.64 3.87
CA THR A 218 -22.88 -4.78 3.15
C THR A 218 -24.16 -5.54 2.82
N HIS A 219 -25.25 -4.81 2.61
CA HIS A 219 -26.55 -5.42 2.30
C HIS A 219 -26.55 -6.21 0.98
N GLN A 220 -25.76 -5.79 -0.01
CA GLN A 220 -25.51 -6.53 -1.24
C GLN A 220 -24.03 -6.86 -1.33
N THR A 221 -23.69 -8.04 -1.86
CA THR A 221 -22.30 -8.44 -2.14
C THR A 221 -21.64 -7.36 -2.99
N THR A 222 -20.67 -6.67 -2.39
CA THR A 222 -19.97 -5.53 -3.00
C THR A 222 -18.51 -5.91 -3.14
N ALA A 223 -17.93 -5.67 -4.31
CA ALA A 223 -16.51 -5.90 -4.55
C ALA A 223 -15.67 -5.10 -3.55
N PHE A 224 -14.70 -5.78 -2.94
CA PHE A 224 -13.74 -5.17 -2.05
C PHE A 224 -12.42 -4.98 -2.80
N HIS A 225 -11.95 -3.74 -2.83
CA HIS A 225 -10.75 -3.35 -3.56
C HIS A 225 -9.59 -3.18 -2.59
N GLY A 226 -8.41 -3.67 -2.97
CA GLY A 226 -7.15 -3.51 -2.25
C GLY A 226 -6.04 -3.12 -3.22
N ASP A 227 -5.32 -2.03 -2.93
CA ASP A 227 -4.16 -1.55 -3.69
C ASP A 227 -4.32 -1.47 -5.22
N GLY A 228 -5.55 -1.22 -5.69
CA GLY A 228 -5.89 -1.07 -7.10
C GLY A 228 -6.50 -2.31 -7.76
N GLU A 229 -6.59 -3.43 -7.05
CA GLU A 229 -7.15 -4.70 -7.52
C GLU A 229 -8.40 -5.11 -6.74
N ILE A 230 -9.21 -6.01 -7.28
CA ILE A 230 -10.34 -6.62 -6.56
C ILE A 230 -9.80 -7.82 -5.79
N ILE A 231 -9.80 -7.72 -4.46
CA ILE A 231 -9.26 -8.75 -3.56
C ILE A 231 -10.35 -9.67 -2.98
N GLY A 232 -11.63 -9.35 -3.21
CA GLY A 232 -12.75 -10.17 -2.77
C GLY A 232 -14.08 -9.42 -2.84
N SER A 233 -15.03 -9.86 -2.03
CA SER A 233 -16.33 -9.20 -1.87
C SER A 233 -16.84 -9.34 -0.45
N THR A 234 -17.66 -8.41 -0.01
CA THR A 234 -18.31 -8.47 1.30
C THR A 234 -19.24 -9.68 1.46
N PRO A 235 -19.33 -10.29 2.66
CA PRO A 235 -18.61 -9.91 3.87
C PRO A 235 -17.10 -10.24 3.79
N VAL A 236 -16.26 -9.33 4.27
CA VAL A 236 -14.80 -9.47 4.25
C VAL A 236 -14.23 -9.26 5.65
N GLU A 237 -13.28 -10.11 6.04
CA GLU A 237 -12.50 -9.95 7.27
C GLU A 237 -11.07 -9.55 6.94
N ILE A 238 -10.56 -8.60 7.71
CA ILE A 238 -9.23 -8.05 7.50
C ILE A 238 -8.54 -8.00 8.87
N GLU A 239 -7.33 -8.54 8.91
CA GLU A 239 -6.52 -8.66 10.12
C GLU A 239 -5.10 -8.15 9.84
N VAL A 240 -4.55 -7.37 10.76
CA VAL A 240 -3.14 -6.99 10.71
C VAL A 240 -2.28 -8.15 11.13
N VAL A 241 -1.21 -8.41 10.37
CA VAL A 241 -0.12 -9.27 10.79
C VAL A 241 1.04 -8.37 11.20
N PRO A 242 1.24 -8.10 12.51
CA PRO A 242 2.25 -7.14 12.94
C PRO A 242 3.65 -7.57 12.51
N ARG A 243 4.39 -6.66 11.88
CA ARG A 243 5.77 -6.89 11.44
C ARG A 243 5.92 -8.12 10.52
N ALA A 244 4.95 -8.34 9.65
CA ALA A 244 4.94 -9.48 8.71
C ALA A 244 6.13 -9.53 7.75
N ILE A 245 6.67 -8.35 7.40
CA ILE A 245 7.79 -8.20 6.46
C ILE A 245 8.81 -7.20 7.02
N GLN A 246 10.08 -7.43 6.72
CA GLN A 246 11.15 -6.47 6.98
C GLN A 246 11.40 -5.65 5.71
N VAL A 247 11.44 -4.33 5.82
CA VAL A 247 11.63 -3.45 4.66
C VAL A 247 12.78 -2.49 4.92
N LEU A 248 13.69 -2.36 3.96
CA LEU A 248 14.73 -1.33 3.94
C LEU A 248 14.08 0.02 3.65
N ALA A 249 14.18 0.94 4.61
CA ALA A 249 13.66 2.29 4.51
C ALA A 249 14.77 3.32 4.84
N PRO A 250 14.67 4.55 4.32
CA PRO A 250 15.55 5.65 4.75
C PRO A 250 15.47 5.84 6.26
N SER A 251 16.58 6.21 6.90
CA SER A 251 16.58 6.57 8.31
C SER A 251 15.57 7.70 8.54
N GLN A 252 14.58 7.47 9.43
CA GLN A 252 13.66 8.52 9.86
C GLN A 252 14.48 9.66 10.45
N ARG A 253 14.41 10.85 9.83
CA ARG A 253 15.05 12.07 10.32
C ARG A 253 14.23 12.70 11.44
#